data_AF-A0A1Q9S0L3-F1
#
_entry.id   AF-A0A1Q9S0L3-F1
#
_cell.length_a   1.000
_cell.length_b   1.000
_cell.length_c   1.000
_cell.angle_alpha   90.00
_cell.angle_beta   90.00
_cell.angle_gamma   90.00
#
_symmetry.space_group_name_H-M   'P 1'
#
loop_
_entity.id
_entity.type
_entity.pdbx_description
1 polymer ?
#
loop_
_entity_poly.entity_id
_entity_poly.type
_entity_poly.pdbx_seq_one_letter_code
_entity_poly.pdbx_strand_id
1 'polypeptide(L)'
;MLVDPPAVRTFIEQQVGRQAAEAQAAEARAAETTATEPVPPPPADLIASRYVVDVSNGSDLGGMATSVANHLRGLGFGRGIIDNAAATDTSVVRHADSDADAAQAVAEQLGDIDTELDGSVARGHLDVVLGADFDPAVVPSATEEPPPPTTSAAPKPTDPITASGVPCID
;
A
#
# COMPACT_ATOMS: atom_id res chain seq x y z
N MET A 1 12.34 28.21 40.08
CA MET A 1 11.03 28.07 39.42
C MET A 1 10.31 26.93 40.11
N LEU A 2 9.30 27.24 40.92
CA LEU A 2 8.49 26.24 41.61
C LEU A 2 7.34 25.89 40.65
N VAL A 3 7.28 24.63 40.22
CA VAL A 3 6.18 24.15 39.38
C VAL A 3 5.00 23.90 40.31
N ASP A 4 3.88 24.61 40.11
CA ASP A 4 2.70 24.48 40.95
C ASP A 4 1.96 23.16 40.66
N PRO A 5 1.83 22.24 41.63
CA PRO A 5 1.15 20.96 41.45
C PRO A 5 -0.30 21.05 40.92
N PRO A 6 -1.15 22.03 41.31
CA PRO A 6 -2.49 22.12 40.76
C PRO A 6 -2.48 22.55 39.28
N ALA A 7 -1.54 23.42 38.88
CA ALA A 7 -1.42 23.86 37.49
C ALA A 7 -1.01 22.71 36.55
N VAL A 8 -0.16 21.79 37.02
CA VAL A 8 0.23 20.60 36.25
C VAL A 8 -0.95 19.63 36.05
N ARG A 9 -1.80 19.45 37.06
CA ARG A 9 -2.99 18.57 36.95
C ARG A 9 -3.96 19.10 35.91
N THR A 10 -4.30 20.40 35.99
CA THR A 10 -5.17 21.05 34.99
C THR A 10 -4.59 20.99 33.58
N PHE A 11 -3.27 21.10 33.44
CA PHE A 11 -2.59 20.99 32.16
C PHE A 11 -2.69 19.57 31.58
N ILE A 12 -2.49 18.53 32.39
CA ILE A 12 -2.63 17.13 31.97
C ILE A 12 -4.07 16.83 31.56
N GLU A 13 -5.06 17.31 32.31
CA GLU A 13 -6.48 17.11 32.02
C GLU A 13 -6.90 17.79 30.71
N GLN A 14 -6.43 19.02 30.45
CA GLN A 14 -6.65 19.72 29.18
C GLN A 14 -5.96 19.01 28.00
N GLN A 15 -4.73 18.52 28.20
CA GLN A 15 -3.98 17.83 27.17
C GLN A 15 -4.65 16.51 26.79
N VAL A 16 -5.14 15.74 27.76
CA VAL A 16 -5.86 14.48 27.54
C VAL A 16 -7.17 14.71 26.81
N GLY A 17 -7.94 15.74 27.18
CA GLY A 17 -9.18 16.09 26.47
C GLY A 17 -8.95 16.46 25.00
N ARG A 18 -7.84 17.16 24.72
CA ARG A 18 -7.47 17.51 23.34
C ARG A 18 -7.02 16.29 22.54
N GLN A 19 -6.22 15.40 23.14
CA GLN A 19 -5.79 14.15 22.52
C GLN A 19 -6.99 13.23 22.20
N ALA A 20 -7.99 13.17 23.08
CA ALA A 20 -9.22 12.40 22.85
C ALA A 20 -10.10 13.03 21.75
N ALA A 21 -10.13 14.36 21.62
CA ALA A 21 -10.83 15.04 20.54
C ALA A 21 -10.09 14.88 19.19
N GLU A 22 -8.75 14.90 19.20
CA GLU A 22 -7.91 14.65 18.03
C GLU A 22 -8.03 13.18 17.56
N ALA A 23 -8.15 12.22 18.48
CA ALA A 23 -8.44 10.82 18.16
C ALA A 23 -9.85 10.63 17.56
N GLN A 24 -10.88 11.23 18.16
CA GLN A 24 -12.25 11.17 17.62
C GLN A 24 -12.40 11.90 16.28
N ALA A 25 -11.64 12.98 16.05
CA ALA A 25 -11.61 13.66 14.77
C ALA A 25 -10.87 12.85 13.69
N ALA A 26 -9.85 12.06 14.06
CA ALA A 26 -9.23 11.11 13.15
C ALA A 26 -10.19 9.95 12.79
N GLU A 27 -10.94 9.43 13.76
CA GLU A 27 -11.99 8.41 13.53
C GLU A 27 -13.16 8.95 12.69
N ALA A 28 -13.62 10.18 12.94
CA ALA A 28 -14.66 10.82 12.13
C ALA A 28 -14.20 11.13 10.70
N ARG A 29 -12.93 11.49 10.51
CA ARG A 29 -12.35 11.76 9.19
C ARG A 29 -12.06 10.48 8.40
N ALA A 30 -11.80 9.38 9.10
CA ALA A 30 -11.82 8.03 8.52
C ALA A 30 -13.25 7.64 8.08
N ALA A 31 -14.26 7.93 8.92
CA ALA A 31 -15.67 7.67 8.58
C ALA A 31 -16.20 8.53 7.41
N GLU A 32 -15.82 9.80 7.31
CA GLU A 32 -16.25 10.70 6.22
C GLU A 32 -15.57 10.41 4.85
N THR A 33 -14.50 9.61 4.82
CA THR A 33 -13.93 9.06 3.57
C THR A 33 -14.59 7.72 3.16
N THR A 34 -15.55 7.22 3.94
CA THR A 34 -16.19 5.90 3.73
C THR A 34 -17.66 6.05 3.34
N ALA A 35 -17.97 6.99 2.44
CA ALA A 35 -19.25 7.03 1.73
C ALA A 35 -19.13 6.30 0.38
N THR A 36 -18.59 5.09 0.40
CA THR A 36 -18.79 3.99 -0.56
C THR A 36 -18.44 2.74 0.24
N GLU A 37 -19.36 1.77 0.24
CA GLU A 37 -19.37 0.46 0.92
C GLU A 37 -18.21 0.07 1.87
N PRO A 38 -18.49 -0.37 3.11
CA PRO A 38 -17.45 -0.79 4.04
C PRO A 38 -16.81 -2.10 3.57
N VAL A 39 -15.60 -2.02 3.02
CA VAL A 39 -14.75 -3.19 2.81
C VAL A 39 -14.36 -3.74 4.20
N PRO A 40 -14.60 -5.02 4.49
CA PRO A 40 -14.34 -5.60 5.80
C PRO A 40 -12.85 -5.50 6.16
N PRO A 41 -12.50 -5.14 7.41
CA PRO A 41 -11.10 -5.19 7.84
C PRO A 41 -10.59 -6.63 7.81
N PRO A 42 -9.29 -6.84 7.52
CA PRO A 42 -8.70 -8.18 7.56
C PRO A 42 -8.86 -8.81 8.96
N PRO A 43 -8.96 -10.15 9.06
CA PRO A 43 -9.09 -10.85 10.33
C PRO A 43 -8.00 -10.43 11.32
N ALA A 44 -8.38 -10.04 12.55
CA ALA A 44 -7.46 -9.56 13.58
C ALA A 44 -6.40 -10.60 14.03
N ASP A 45 -6.60 -11.87 13.71
CA ASP A 45 -5.65 -12.96 13.98
C ASP A 45 -4.55 -13.10 12.90
N LEU A 46 -4.67 -12.41 11.76
CA LEU A 46 -3.66 -12.40 10.71
C LEU A 46 -2.73 -11.19 10.86
N ILE A 47 -1.44 -11.47 11.04
CA ILE A 47 -0.40 -10.42 11.05
C ILE A 47 -0.07 -10.09 9.59
N ALA A 48 -0.89 -9.23 8.97
CA ALA A 48 -0.77 -8.83 7.57
C ALA A 48 0.65 -8.41 7.18
N SER A 49 1.38 -7.76 8.08
CA SER A 49 2.76 -7.30 7.85
C SER A 49 3.80 -8.42 7.69
N ARG A 50 3.44 -9.68 7.94
CA ARG A 50 4.29 -10.85 7.66
C ARG A 50 4.13 -11.38 6.24
N TYR A 51 3.10 -10.93 5.53
CA TYR A 51 2.81 -11.36 4.17
C TYR A 51 3.22 -10.28 3.19
N VAL A 52 3.87 -10.70 2.11
CA VAL A 52 4.25 -9.83 0.99
C VAL A 52 3.33 -10.16 -0.18
N VAL A 53 2.67 -9.14 -0.72
CA VAL A 53 1.76 -9.32 -1.86
C VAL A 53 2.45 -8.83 -3.13
N ASP A 54 2.73 -9.77 -4.02
CA ASP A 54 3.15 -9.55 -5.39
C ASP A 54 1.89 -9.36 -6.25
N VAL A 55 1.82 -8.28 -7.03
CA VAL A 55 0.62 -7.91 -7.81
C VAL A 55 0.97 -7.82 -9.29
N SER A 56 0.33 -8.65 -10.10
CA SER A 56 0.53 -8.73 -11.54
C SER A 56 -0.74 -8.29 -12.28
N ASN A 57 -0.63 -7.27 -13.14
CA ASN A 57 -1.74 -6.80 -13.96
C ASN A 57 -1.83 -7.59 -15.28
N GLY A 58 -2.86 -8.41 -15.45
CA GLY A 58 -3.21 -9.06 -16.71
C GLY A 58 -4.45 -8.44 -17.39
N SER A 59 -4.83 -7.22 -17.02
CA SER A 59 -5.96 -6.51 -17.61
C SER A 59 -5.49 -5.42 -18.57
N ASP A 60 -6.41 -4.86 -19.37
CA ASP A 60 -6.11 -3.70 -20.22
C ASP A 60 -6.09 -2.37 -19.42
N LEU A 61 -6.30 -2.42 -18.10
CA LEU A 61 -6.37 -1.25 -17.23
C LEU A 61 -5.00 -0.91 -16.66
N GLY A 62 -4.36 0.09 -17.27
CA GLY A 62 -3.06 0.61 -16.81
C GLY A 62 -3.09 1.12 -15.37
N GLY A 63 -2.09 0.73 -14.58
CA GLY A 63 -1.88 1.24 -13.23
C GLY A 63 -2.70 0.56 -12.13
N MET A 64 -3.56 -0.42 -12.43
CA MET A 64 -4.37 -1.09 -11.40
C MET A 64 -3.53 -1.90 -10.42
N ALA A 65 -2.43 -2.53 -10.84
CA ALA A 65 -1.58 -3.28 -9.92
C ALA A 65 -0.96 -2.36 -8.85
N THR A 66 -0.62 -1.12 -9.22
CA THR A 66 -0.14 -0.11 -8.26
C THR A 66 -1.25 0.31 -7.29
N SER A 67 -2.47 0.54 -7.78
CA SER A 67 -3.62 0.89 -6.93
C SER A 67 -3.92 -0.21 -5.91
N VAL A 68 -3.97 -1.47 -6.36
CA VAL A 68 -4.17 -2.65 -5.49
C VAL A 68 -3.04 -2.78 -4.47
N ALA A 69 -1.79 -2.67 -4.90
CA ALA A 69 -0.66 -2.75 -3.99
C ALA A 69 -0.68 -1.64 -2.92
N ASN A 70 -1.12 -0.43 -3.27
CA ASN A 70 -1.27 0.67 -2.32
C ASN A 70 -2.45 0.47 -1.36
N HIS A 71 -3.56 -0.09 -1.82
CA HIS A 71 -4.70 -0.47 -1.00
C HIS A 71 -4.28 -1.50 0.06
N LEU A 72 -3.65 -2.60 -0.36
CA LEU A 72 -3.18 -3.65 0.54
C LEU A 72 -2.12 -3.16 1.53
N ARG A 73 -1.23 -2.26 1.10
CA ARG A 73 -0.30 -1.56 2.00
C ARG A 73 -1.04 -0.76 3.08
N GLY A 74 -2.14 -0.10 2.73
CA GLY A 74 -2.98 0.64 3.68
C GLY A 74 -3.58 -0.24 4.78
N LEU A 75 -3.79 -1.52 4.47
CA LEU A 75 -4.31 -2.54 5.41
C LEU A 75 -3.21 -3.21 6.25
N GLY A 76 -1.94 -2.90 5.97
CA GLY A 76 -0.80 -3.40 6.70
C GLY A 76 -0.08 -4.59 6.07
N PHE A 77 -0.44 -4.99 4.84
CA PHE A 77 0.31 -5.99 4.06
C PHE A 77 1.64 -5.42 3.56
N GLY A 78 2.63 -6.29 3.41
CA GLY A 78 3.87 -5.96 2.72
C GLY A 78 3.64 -5.78 1.23
N ARG A 79 4.23 -4.73 0.65
CA ARG A 79 4.24 -4.54 -0.80
C ARG A 79 5.36 -5.37 -1.43
N GLY A 80 4.98 -6.30 -2.30
CA GLY A 80 5.89 -7.10 -3.11
C GLY A 80 6.22 -6.45 -4.45
N ILE A 81 6.42 -7.29 -5.44
CA ILE A 81 6.68 -6.96 -6.83
C ILE A 81 5.36 -6.49 -7.47
N ILE A 82 5.43 -5.41 -8.24
CA ILE A 82 4.32 -4.93 -9.06
C ILE A 82 4.76 -5.10 -10.50
N ASP A 83 4.09 -6.00 -11.24
CA ASP A 83 4.44 -6.33 -12.61
C ASP A 83 3.20 -6.43 -13.51
N ASN A 84 3.41 -6.74 -14.80
CA ASN A 84 2.33 -7.05 -15.72
C ASN A 84 2.37 -8.54 -16.07
N ALA A 85 1.21 -9.19 -16.05
CA ALA A 85 1.02 -10.56 -16.49
C ALA A 85 0.56 -10.62 -17.95
N ALA A 86 0.48 -11.84 -18.49
CA ALA A 86 -0.26 -12.07 -19.73
C ALA A 86 -1.73 -11.66 -19.56
N ALA A 87 -2.35 -11.21 -20.64
CA ALA A 87 -3.76 -10.84 -20.63
C ALA A 87 -4.61 -12.03 -20.16
N THR A 88 -5.40 -11.83 -19.11
CA THR A 88 -6.23 -12.87 -18.50
C THR A 88 -7.63 -12.32 -18.20
N ASP A 89 -8.65 -13.14 -18.39
CA ASP A 89 -10.03 -12.70 -18.17
C ASP A 89 -10.39 -12.67 -16.66
N THR A 90 -9.86 -13.62 -15.88
CA THR A 90 -10.25 -13.86 -14.49
C THR A 90 -9.18 -13.43 -13.48
N SER A 91 -9.58 -12.77 -12.40
CA SER A 91 -8.68 -12.41 -11.30
C SER A 91 -8.50 -13.58 -10.33
N VAL A 92 -7.27 -13.80 -9.86
CA VAL A 92 -6.96 -14.90 -8.95
C VAL A 92 -5.86 -14.52 -7.95
N VAL A 93 -6.00 -14.96 -6.70
CA VAL A 93 -4.95 -14.90 -5.68
C VAL A 93 -4.29 -16.26 -5.55
N ARG A 94 -3.02 -16.34 -5.95
CA ARG A 94 -2.21 -17.54 -5.85
C ARG A 94 -1.43 -17.54 -4.55
N HIS A 95 -1.49 -18.65 -3.82
CA HIS A 95 -0.88 -18.77 -2.50
C HIS A 95 -0.27 -20.14 -2.25
N ALA A 96 0.65 -20.22 -1.31
CA ALA A 96 1.11 -21.48 -0.78
C ALA A 96 0.09 -22.08 0.21
N ASP A 97 0.10 -23.40 0.39
CA ASP A 97 -0.87 -24.13 1.24
C ASP A 97 -0.93 -23.59 2.68
N SER A 98 0.21 -23.13 3.19
CA SER A 98 0.34 -22.58 4.55
C SER A 98 -0.25 -21.18 4.74
N ASP A 99 -0.61 -20.49 3.64
CA ASP A 99 -0.99 -19.08 3.61
C ASP A 99 -2.46 -18.87 3.13
N ALA A 100 -3.27 -19.94 3.12
CA ALA A 100 -4.65 -19.92 2.63
C ALA A 100 -5.55 -18.89 3.34
N ASP A 101 -5.44 -18.78 4.68
CA ASP A 101 -6.20 -17.77 5.44
C ASP A 101 -5.86 -16.33 5.01
N ALA A 102 -4.57 -16.07 4.72
CA ALA A 102 -4.12 -14.75 4.27
C ALA A 102 -4.56 -14.46 2.83
N ALA A 103 -4.53 -15.47 1.95
CA ALA A 103 -5.02 -15.36 0.59
C ALA A 103 -6.52 -15.04 0.55
N GLN A 104 -7.30 -15.71 1.39
CA GLN A 104 -8.75 -15.48 1.48
C GLN A 104 -9.05 -14.06 1.99
N ALA A 105 -8.34 -13.58 3.00
CA ALA A 105 -8.50 -12.20 3.47
C ALA A 105 -8.19 -11.16 2.38
N VAL A 106 -7.17 -11.41 1.55
CA VAL A 106 -6.86 -10.54 0.39
C VAL A 106 -7.95 -10.65 -0.67
N ALA A 107 -8.48 -11.85 -0.93
CA ALA A 107 -9.55 -12.05 -1.90
C ALA A 107 -10.83 -11.29 -1.50
N GLU A 108 -11.27 -11.40 -0.24
CA GLU A 108 -12.41 -10.67 0.31
C GLU A 108 -12.23 -9.14 0.16
N GLN A 109 -11.02 -8.65 0.41
CA GLN A 109 -10.68 -7.22 0.26
C GLN A 109 -10.76 -6.72 -1.20
N LEU A 110 -10.58 -7.63 -2.15
CA LEU A 110 -10.56 -7.35 -3.58
C LEU A 110 -11.89 -7.66 -4.27
N GLY A 111 -12.96 -7.87 -3.49
CA GLY A 111 -14.30 -8.14 -4.02
C GLY A 111 -14.60 -9.61 -4.22
N ASP A 112 -14.08 -10.48 -3.34
CA ASP A 112 -14.31 -11.93 -3.33
C ASP A 112 -13.81 -12.62 -4.62
N ILE A 113 -12.58 -12.30 -5.02
CA ILE A 113 -11.93 -12.94 -6.16
C ILE A 113 -11.51 -14.39 -5.87
N ASP A 114 -11.30 -15.20 -6.92
CA ASP A 114 -10.89 -16.59 -6.75
C ASP A 114 -9.51 -16.73 -6.08
N THR A 115 -9.34 -17.82 -5.32
CA THR A 115 -8.06 -18.21 -4.71
C THR A 115 -7.58 -19.53 -5.31
N GLU A 116 -6.29 -19.61 -5.65
CA GLU A 116 -5.68 -20.80 -6.22
C GLU A 116 -4.43 -21.21 -5.44
N LEU A 117 -4.33 -22.52 -5.17
CA LEU A 117 -3.15 -23.08 -4.56
C LEU A 117 -2.03 -23.19 -5.59
N ASP A 118 -0.94 -22.46 -5.38
CA ASP A 118 0.25 -22.55 -6.21
C ASP A 118 1.52 -22.81 -5.39
N GLY A 119 2.15 -23.96 -5.64
CA GLY A 119 3.36 -24.36 -4.95
C GLY A 119 4.63 -23.63 -5.36
N SER A 120 4.57 -22.78 -6.40
CA SER A 120 5.68 -21.92 -6.83
C SER A 120 5.75 -20.63 -6.02
N VAL A 121 4.64 -20.25 -5.37
CA VAL A 121 4.59 -19.10 -4.47
C VAL A 121 5.37 -19.43 -3.19
N ALA A 122 6.28 -18.53 -2.81
CA ALA A 122 7.04 -18.68 -1.58
C ALA A 122 6.12 -18.54 -0.37
N ARG A 123 6.43 -19.25 0.72
CA ARG A 123 5.67 -19.09 1.97
C ARG A 123 5.77 -17.66 2.48
N GLY A 124 4.65 -17.09 2.90
CA GLY A 124 4.55 -15.68 3.30
C GLY A 124 4.52 -14.71 2.10
N HIS A 125 4.43 -15.22 0.87
CA HIS A 125 4.14 -14.43 -0.32
C HIS A 125 2.76 -14.79 -0.87
N LEU A 126 2.11 -13.82 -1.49
CA LEU A 126 0.84 -13.97 -2.20
C LEU A 126 1.00 -13.34 -3.58
N ASP A 127 0.68 -14.08 -4.63
CA ASP A 127 0.74 -13.59 -6.02
C ASP A 127 -0.68 -13.30 -6.51
N VAL A 128 -1.01 -12.02 -6.65
CA VAL A 128 -2.32 -11.56 -7.09
C VAL A 128 -2.26 -11.25 -8.58
N VAL A 129 -3.00 -12.01 -9.38
CA VAL A 129 -3.15 -11.76 -10.82
C VAL A 129 -4.50 -11.08 -11.05
N LEU A 130 -4.46 -9.86 -11.57
CA LEU A 130 -5.67 -9.08 -11.88
C LEU A 130 -6.08 -9.34 -13.33
N GLY A 131 -7.29 -9.86 -13.53
CA GLY A 131 -7.89 -10.09 -14.85
C GLY A 131 -8.80 -8.95 -15.32
N ALA A 132 -9.37 -9.10 -16.51
CA ALA A 132 -10.33 -8.17 -17.08
C ALA A 132 -11.64 -8.05 -16.28
N ASP A 133 -12.00 -9.09 -15.53
CA ASP A 133 -13.18 -9.14 -14.65
C ASP A 133 -12.98 -8.39 -13.32
N PHE A 134 -11.77 -7.92 -13.01
CA PHE A 134 -11.50 -7.18 -11.78
C PHE A 134 -12.32 -5.89 -11.69
N ASP A 135 -13.11 -5.75 -10.62
CA ASP A 135 -13.87 -4.53 -10.37
C ASP A 135 -12.98 -3.45 -9.73
N PRO A 136 -12.72 -2.32 -10.41
CA PRO A 136 -11.82 -1.29 -9.88
C PRO A 136 -12.48 -0.43 -8.78
N ALA A 137 -13.78 -0.58 -8.49
CA ALA A 137 -14.43 0.20 -7.44
C ALA A 137 -14.10 -0.33 -6.03
N VAL A 138 -13.67 -1.59 -5.92
CA VAL A 138 -13.25 -2.21 -4.64
C VAL A 138 -11.96 -1.60 -4.10
N VAL A 139 -11.13 -1.03 -4.99
CA VAL A 139 -9.92 -0.32 -4.62
C VAL A 139 -10.20 1.18 -4.59
N PRO A 140 -10.06 1.86 -3.44
CA PRO A 140 -10.16 3.30 -3.40
C PRO A 140 -9.07 3.85 -4.32
N SER A 141 -9.49 4.55 -5.37
CA SER A 141 -8.57 5.27 -6.24
C SER A 141 -7.81 6.25 -5.36
N ALA A 142 -6.54 5.95 -5.11
CA ALA A 142 -5.65 6.87 -4.45
C ALA A 142 -5.68 8.15 -5.30
N THR A 143 -6.24 9.23 -4.75
CA THR A 143 -6.04 10.57 -5.29
C THR A 143 -4.54 10.77 -5.42
N GLU A 144 -4.08 10.72 -6.67
CA GLU A 144 -2.84 11.26 -7.22
C GLU A 144 -1.72 11.43 -6.17
N GLU A 145 -1.00 10.34 -5.87
CA GLU A 145 0.36 10.49 -5.37
C GLU A 145 1.15 11.12 -6.53
N PRO A 146 1.83 12.27 -6.32
CA PRO A 146 2.59 12.93 -7.38
C PRO A 146 3.57 11.94 -7.99
N PRO A 147 3.82 12.01 -9.31
CA PRO A 147 4.58 10.99 -10.02
C PRO A 147 5.94 10.78 -9.32
N PRO A 148 6.43 9.52 -9.24
CA PRO A 148 7.80 9.28 -8.82
C PRO A 148 8.71 10.14 -9.71
N PRO A 149 9.79 10.75 -9.18
CA PRO A 149 10.75 11.41 -10.03
C PRO A 149 11.20 10.37 -11.05
N THR A 150 10.98 10.66 -12.33
CA THR A 150 11.53 9.89 -13.42
C THR A 150 13.01 9.72 -13.14
N THR A 151 13.45 8.49 -12.88
CA THR A 151 14.86 8.16 -12.90
C THR A 151 15.32 8.47 -14.31
N SER A 152 15.95 9.63 -14.43
CA SER A 152 16.61 10.12 -15.63
C SER A 152 17.44 8.98 -16.17
N ALA A 153 17.07 8.52 -17.37
CA ALA A 153 17.83 7.53 -18.11
C ALA A 153 19.31 7.95 -18.11
N ALA A 154 20.18 7.00 -17.77
CA ALA A 154 21.61 7.15 -17.68
C ALA A 154 22.19 8.02 -18.81
N PRO A 155 23.04 9.02 -18.51
CA PRO A 155 23.80 9.70 -19.55
C PRO A 155 24.76 8.67 -20.16
N LYS A 156 24.66 8.48 -21.48
CA LYS A 156 25.64 7.69 -22.24
C LYS A 156 27.02 8.35 -22.10
N PRO A 157 28.11 7.59 -21.84
CA PRO A 157 29.45 8.12 -21.71
C PRO A 157 30.13 8.23 -23.08
N THR A 158 30.39 9.46 -23.54
CA THR A 158 31.37 9.84 -24.58
C THR A 158 31.45 11.37 -24.51
N ASP A 159 32.54 12.04 -24.10
CA ASP A 159 33.88 12.09 -24.67
C ASP A 159 34.79 12.96 -23.74
N PRO A 160 36.12 13.05 -23.96
CA PRO A 160 37.11 13.09 -22.89
C PRO A 160 37.35 14.46 -22.22
N ILE A 161 37.84 14.37 -20.98
CA ILE A 161 38.51 15.43 -20.20
C ILE A 161 39.59 16.08 -21.08
N THR A 162 39.33 17.29 -21.59
CA THR A 162 40.41 18.20 -21.96
C THR A 162 40.76 19.01 -20.72
N ALA A 163 41.77 18.53 -20.01
CA ALA A 163 42.47 19.30 -19.01
C ALA A 163 43.04 20.56 -19.66
N SER A 164 42.39 21.70 -19.45
CA SER A 164 42.99 23.01 -19.69
C SER A 164 42.42 24.04 -18.71
N GLY A 165 43.04 24.08 -17.53
CA GLY A 165 43.53 25.34 -17.01
C GLY A 165 42.72 26.04 -15.92
N VAL A 166 43.14 25.78 -14.67
CA VAL A 166 43.33 26.76 -13.58
C VAL A 166 42.07 27.32 -12.88
N PRO A 167 42.02 27.28 -11.52
CA PRO A 167 40.95 27.89 -10.74
C PRO A 167 41.17 29.40 -10.59
N CYS A 168 40.12 30.20 -10.77
CA CYS A 168 40.07 31.53 -10.16
C CYS A 168 38.90 31.56 -9.19
N ILE A 169 39.26 31.64 -7.91
CA ILE A 169 38.42 32.17 -6.84
C ILE A 169 38.26 33.68 -7.06
N ASP A 170 37.05 34.20 -6.89
CA ASP A 170 36.79 35.50 -6.26
C ASP A 170 35.50 35.36 -5.44
#